data_AF-L7LAP6-F1
#
_entry.id   AF-L7LAP6-F1
#
_cell.length_a   1.000
_cell.length_b   1.000
_cell.length_c   1.000
_cell.angle_alpha   90.00
_cell.angle_beta   90.00
_cell.angle_gamma   90.00
#
_symmetry.space_group_name_H-M   'P 1'
#
loop_
_entity.id
_entity.type
_entity.pdbx_description
1 polymer ?
#
loop_
_entity_poly.entity_id
_entity_poly.type
_entity_poly.pdbx_seq_one_letter_code
_entity_poly.pdbx_strand_id
1 'polypeptide(L)'
;MELVQHGRIKIGSWRRFWAHQIISGDGYLWASTTRVLGLPVRGYDRLIDGRGDLVHRIAGKIAVVDESGPDVSRSAAGRLVCELCWVPAATLGPDVTWSAVDDDTARVSLDYAGATYDAEFTIDAAGGLRSVRTRRWASLDGQPYRLHEFGAQIHRSGTFGGFTVPQHVTVGYGFGGSEWPAGAFIEIVLDDAVFT
;
A
#
# COMPACT_ATOMS: atom_id res chain seq x y z
N MET A 1 -11.29 -6.09 7.56
CA MET A 1 -10.27 -7.15 7.39
C MET A 1 -9.04 -6.79 8.21
N GLU A 2 -8.41 -7.76 8.85
CA GLU A 2 -7.21 -7.57 9.67
C GLU A 2 -6.02 -8.32 9.06
N LEU A 3 -4.85 -7.69 9.02
CA LEU A 3 -3.62 -8.25 8.46
C LEU A 3 -2.48 -8.13 9.45
N VAL A 4 -1.79 -9.25 9.69
CA VAL A 4 -0.55 -9.29 10.47
C VAL A 4 0.62 -9.39 9.49
N GLN A 5 1.57 -8.47 9.60
CA GLN A 5 2.64 -8.33 8.64
C GLN A 5 4.00 -8.21 9.33
N HIS A 6 5.02 -8.73 8.67
CA HIS A 6 6.41 -8.35 8.93
C HIS A 6 7.12 -8.05 7.63
N GLY A 7 8.32 -7.48 7.71
CA GLY A 7 9.10 -7.26 6.51
C GLY A 7 10.27 -6.34 6.72
N ARG A 8 10.64 -5.63 5.64
CA ARG A 8 11.72 -4.65 5.64
C ARG A 8 11.23 -3.33 5.09
N ILE A 9 11.63 -2.22 5.72
CA ILE A 9 11.34 -0.86 5.28
C ILE A 9 12.65 -0.05 5.20
N LYS A 10 12.77 0.81 4.20
CA LYS A 10 13.96 1.61 3.93
C LYS A 10 13.86 2.94 4.67
N ILE A 11 14.63 3.08 5.75
CA ILE A 11 14.79 4.33 6.52
C ILE A 11 16.29 4.57 6.68
N GLY A 12 16.87 5.29 5.71
CA GLY A 12 18.31 5.32 5.45
C GLY A 12 18.82 3.99 4.88
N SER A 13 18.73 2.91 5.66
CA SER A 13 19.00 1.53 5.25
C SER A 13 17.77 0.65 5.44
N TRP A 14 17.78 -0.56 4.88
CA TRP A 14 16.72 -1.55 5.09
C TRP A 14 16.69 -2.01 6.55
N ARG A 15 15.51 -1.95 7.16
CA ARG A 15 15.28 -2.27 8.58
C ARG A 15 14.07 -3.18 8.71
N ARG A 16 14.12 -4.12 9.65
CA ARG A 16 12.97 -4.96 9.94
C ARG A 16 11.82 -4.12 10.52
N PHE A 17 10.59 -4.45 10.15
CA PHE A 17 9.40 -3.92 10.79
C PHE A 17 8.38 -5.03 11.04
N TRP A 18 7.44 -4.73 11.93
CA TRP A 18 6.21 -5.49 12.16
C TRP A 18 5.04 -4.53 12.07
N ALA A 19 3.92 -4.98 11.52
CA ALA A 19 2.73 -4.17 11.38
C ALA A 19 1.45 -4.96 11.60
N HIS A 20 0.43 -4.26 12.08
CA HIS A 20 -0.94 -4.71 12.11
C HIS A 20 -1.77 -3.72 11.31
N GLN A 21 -2.54 -4.22 10.34
CA GLN A 21 -3.34 -3.40 9.46
C GLN A 21 -4.81 -3.79 9.57
N ILE A 22 -5.65 -2.77 9.76
CA ILE A 22 -7.09 -2.89 9.58
C ILE A 22 -7.41 -2.23 8.25
N ILE A 23 -8.15 -2.91 7.38
CA ILE A 23 -8.48 -2.41 6.04
C ILE A 23 -9.90 -2.80 5.61
N SER A 24 -10.53 -1.88 4.88
CA SER A 24 -11.82 -2.00 4.19
C SER A 24 -11.72 -1.37 2.78
N GLY A 25 -12.82 -1.40 2.02
CA GLY A 25 -12.87 -0.80 0.68
C GLY A 25 -12.78 0.74 0.66
N ASP A 26 -12.99 1.38 1.81
CA ASP A 26 -13.08 2.84 1.99
C ASP A 26 -12.02 3.40 2.93
N GLY A 27 -11.08 2.59 3.40
CA GLY A 27 -10.06 3.08 4.33
C GLY A 27 -9.14 2.02 4.89
N TYR A 28 -8.12 2.48 5.60
CA TYR A 28 -7.17 1.61 6.28
C TYR A 28 -6.51 2.31 7.47
N LEU A 29 -6.02 1.51 8.40
CA LEU A 29 -5.08 1.87 9.45
C LEU A 29 -3.95 0.85 9.44
N TRP A 30 -2.75 1.28 9.08
CA TRP A 30 -1.54 0.47 9.10
C TRP A 30 -0.67 0.92 10.27
N ALA A 31 -0.73 0.21 11.39
CA ALA A 31 0.07 0.50 12.58
C ALA A 31 1.35 -0.34 12.54
N SER A 32 2.52 0.29 12.69
CA SER A 32 3.80 -0.40 12.55
C SER A 32 4.83 -0.03 13.59
N THR A 33 5.80 -0.93 13.75
CA THR A 33 6.96 -0.77 14.61
C THR A 33 8.22 -1.21 13.86
N THR A 34 9.25 -0.36 13.88
CA THR A 34 10.61 -0.66 13.41
C THR A 34 11.65 -0.22 14.46
N ARG A 35 12.94 -0.35 14.15
CA ARG A 35 14.04 0.10 15.01
C ARG A 35 15.08 0.90 14.24
N VAL A 36 15.39 2.10 14.74
CA VAL A 36 16.46 2.97 14.24
C VAL A 36 17.49 3.13 15.35
N LEU A 37 18.76 2.77 15.07
CA LEU A 37 19.85 2.79 16.05
C LEU A 37 19.49 2.06 17.38
N GLY A 38 18.78 0.94 17.28
CA GLY A 38 18.33 0.14 18.43
C GLY A 38 17.05 0.65 19.12
N LEU A 39 16.66 1.91 18.91
CA LEU A 39 15.47 2.52 19.50
C LEU A 39 14.21 2.17 18.70
N PRO A 40 13.08 1.86 19.38
CA PRO A 40 11.83 1.57 18.69
C PRO A 40 11.28 2.84 18.04
N VAL A 41 10.88 2.74 16.78
CA VAL A 41 10.05 3.73 16.08
C VAL A 41 8.68 3.10 15.91
N ARG A 42 7.64 3.75 16.44
CA ARG A 42 6.26 3.28 16.38
C ARG A 42 5.40 4.34 15.74
N GLY A 43 4.43 3.90 14.96
CA GLY A 43 3.59 4.83 14.24
C GLY A 43 2.45 4.18 13.50
N TYR A 44 1.77 4.98 12.70
CA TYR A 44 0.74 4.52 11.80
C TYR A 44 0.67 5.39 10.54
N ASP A 45 0.18 4.75 9.50
CA ASP A 45 -0.33 5.39 8.30
C ASP A 45 -1.83 5.10 8.29
N ARG A 46 -2.68 6.08 8.02
CA ARG A 46 -4.12 5.82 7.91
C ARG A 46 -4.78 6.64 6.83
N LEU A 47 -5.92 6.13 6.38
CA LEU A 47 -6.94 6.83 5.63
C LEU A 47 -8.29 6.47 6.26
N ILE A 48 -8.93 7.44 6.91
CA ILE A 48 -10.24 7.27 7.57
C ILE A 48 -11.08 8.49 7.23
N ASP A 49 -12.29 8.29 6.73
CA ASP A 49 -13.24 9.36 6.36
C ASP A 49 -12.60 10.43 5.45
N GLY A 50 -11.85 9.98 4.44
CA GLY A 50 -11.13 10.86 3.50
C GLY A 50 -9.89 11.55 4.08
N ARG A 51 -9.56 11.37 5.36
CA ARG A 51 -8.40 11.99 6.00
C ARG A 51 -7.20 11.04 6.05
N GLY A 52 -6.09 11.48 5.48
CA GLY A 52 -4.79 10.81 5.59
C GLY A 52 -3.93 11.37 6.72
N ASP A 53 -3.29 10.48 7.49
CA ASP A 53 -2.27 10.85 8.48
C ASP A 53 -1.07 9.88 8.40
N LEU A 54 0.14 10.40 8.58
CA LEU A 54 1.39 9.66 8.64
C LEU A 54 2.15 10.08 9.90
N VAL A 55 2.13 9.24 10.93
CA VAL A 55 2.65 9.58 12.27
C VAL A 55 3.59 8.49 12.75
N HIS A 56 4.88 8.78 12.88
CA HIS A 56 5.91 7.86 13.38
C HIS A 56 6.81 8.56 14.40
N ARG A 57 7.00 7.94 15.57
CA ARG A 57 7.77 8.52 16.68
C ARG A 57 8.81 7.54 17.25
N ILE A 58 10.01 8.04 17.55
CA ILE A 58 11.01 7.31 18.34
C ILE A 58 10.56 7.26 19.80
N ALA A 59 10.57 6.06 20.38
CA ALA A 59 10.17 5.77 21.76
C ALA A 59 8.79 6.36 22.14
N GLY A 60 7.92 6.59 21.15
CA GLY A 60 6.59 7.20 21.32
C GLY A 60 6.61 8.70 21.63
N LYS A 61 7.77 9.36 21.64
CA LYS A 61 7.91 10.77 22.10
C LYS A 61 8.43 11.71 21.01
N ILE A 62 9.49 11.32 20.31
CA ILE A 62 10.19 12.20 19.36
C ILE A 62 9.64 11.95 17.97
N ALA A 63 9.04 12.96 17.33
CA ALA A 63 8.52 12.85 15.97
C ALA A 63 9.63 12.54 14.95
N VAL A 64 9.43 11.50 14.15
CA VAL A 64 10.22 11.19 12.94
C VAL A 64 9.44 11.63 11.72
N VAL A 65 8.15 11.32 11.69
CA VAL A 65 7.18 11.81 10.72
C VAL A 65 5.92 12.19 11.49
N ASP A 66 5.33 13.33 11.16
CA ASP A 66 4.08 13.81 11.76
C ASP A 66 3.40 14.69 10.72
N GLU A 67 2.83 14.05 9.71
CA GLU A 67 2.28 14.69 8.53
C GLU A 67 0.79 14.42 8.42
N SER A 68 0.04 15.48 8.09
CA SER A 68 -1.37 15.40 7.75
C SER A 68 -1.75 16.56 6.82
N GLY A 69 -2.95 16.50 6.27
CA GLY A 69 -3.49 17.57 5.42
C GLY A 69 -3.88 17.09 4.03
N PRO A 70 -4.23 18.02 3.12
CA PRO A 70 -4.81 17.67 1.82
C PRO A 70 -3.89 16.80 0.95
N ASP A 71 -2.59 17.12 0.89
CA ASP A 71 -1.63 16.36 0.08
C ASP A 71 -1.43 14.93 0.62
N VAL A 72 -1.30 14.79 1.95
CA VAL A 72 -1.19 13.48 2.61
C VAL A 72 -2.47 12.66 2.41
N SER A 73 -3.63 13.30 2.51
CA SER A 73 -4.94 12.65 2.30
C SER A 73 -5.09 12.16 0.86
N ARG A 74 -4.70 12.98 -0.12
CA ARG A 74 -4.69 12.58 -1.54
C ARG A 74 -3.71 11.45 -1.82
N SER A 75 -2.52 11.48 -1.20
CA SER A 75 -1.54 10.40 -1.30
C SER A 75 -2.05 9.08 -0.72
N ALA A 76 -2.73 9.15 0.42
CA ALA A 76 -3.31 8.01 1.11
C ALA A 76 -4.50 7.42 0.33
N ALA A 77 -5.37 8.26 -0.23
CA ALA A 77 -6.44 7.83 -1.14
C ALA A 77 -5.90 7.11 -2.38
N GLY A 78 -4.84 7.64 -3.00
CA GLY A 78 -4.18 6.95 -4.12
C GLY A 78 -3.49 5.63 -3.74
N ARG A 79 -3.18 5.41 -2.45
CA ARG A 79 -2.70 4.12 -1.95
C ARG A 79 -3.85 3.11 -1.78
N LEU A 80 -5.04 3.56 -1.41
CA LEU A 80 -6.20 2.70 -1.13
C LEU A 80 -6.54 1.78 -2.32
N VAL A 81 -6.54 2.30 -3.56
CA VAL A 81 -6.86 1.48 -4.75
C VAL A 81 -5.88 0.31 -4.93
N CYS A 82 -4.59 0.49 -4.57
CA CYS A 82 -3.63 -0.61 -4.61
C CYS A 82 -3.86 -1.63 -3.49
N GLU A 83 -4.27 -1.15 -2.32
CA GLU A 83 -4.52 -2.00 -1.15
C GLU A 83 -5.71 -2.96 -1.35
N LEU A 84 -6.59 -2.68 -2.32
CA LEU A 84 -7.69 -3.57 -2.71
C LEU A 84 -7.22 -4.98 -3.13
N CYS A 85 -5.95 -5.15 -3.51
CA CYS A 85 -5.38 -6.48 -3.78
C CYS A 85 -5.39 -7.41 -2.55
N TRP A 86 -5.44 -6.85 -1.34
CA TRP A 86 -5.62 -7.63 -0.12
C TRP A 86 -7.08 -7.78 0.29
N VAL A 87 -8.00 -6.95 -0.21
CA VAL A 87 -9.44 -7.00 0.11
C VAL A 87 -10.27 -7.28 -1.15
N PRO A 88 -10.12 -8.45 -1.79
CA PRO A 88 -10.73 -8.73 -3.09
C PRO A 88 -12.25 -8.55 -3.09
N ALA A 89 -12.95 -8.87 -1.99
CA ALA A 89 -14.39 -8.65 -1.89
C ALA A 89 -14.81 -7.17 -2.03
N ALA A 90 -13.97 -6.23 -1.60
CA ALA A 90 -14.24 -4.80 -1.75
C ALA A 90 -14.23 -4.35 -3.22
N THR A 91 -13.53 -5.07 -4.11
CA THR A 91 -13.50 -4.76 -5.54
C THR A 91 -14.79 -5.08 -6.29
N LEU A 92 -15.76 -5.70 -5.63
CA LEU A 92 -17.11 -5.97 -6.15
C LEU A 92 -18.12 -4.90 -5.73
N GLY A 93 -17.68 -3.87 -4.99
CA GLY A 93 -18.52 -2.76 -4.54
C GLY A 93 -18.97 -1.85 -5.69
N PRO A 94 -20.03 -1.06 -5.48
CA PRO A 94 -20.58 -0.16 -6.50
C PRO A 94 -19.63 0.97 -6.90
N ASP A 95 -18.69 1.32 -6.02
CA ASP A 95 -17.70 2.39 -6.22
C ASP A 95 -16.45 1.90 -6.97
N VAL A 96 -16.41 0.61 -7.34
CA VAL A 96 -15.30 0.00 -8.07
C VAL A 96 -15.77 -0.42 -9.45
N THR A 97 -15.02 0.01 -10.47
CA THR A 97 -15.24 -0.42 -11.85
C THR A 97 -14.00 -1.12 -12.40
N TRP A 98 -14.24 -2.09 -13.27
CA TRP A 98 -13.20 -2.90 -13.91
C TRP A 98 -13.23 -2.69 -15.42
N SER A 99 -12.06 -2.57 -16.03
CA SER A 99 -11.91 -2.56 -17.49
C SER A 99 -10.68 -3.35 -17.92
N ALA A 100 -10.75 -4.02 -19.07
CA ALA A 100 -9.59 -4.69 -19.63
C ALA A 100 -8.61 -3.65 -20.20
N VAL A 101 -7.31 -3.83 -19.92
CA VAL A 101 -6.23 -3.08 -20.57
C VAL A 101 -5.66 -3.90 -21.71
N ASP A 102 -5.37 -5.17 -21.45
CA ASP A 102 -4.92 -6.19 -22.41
C ASP A 102 -5.27 -7.60 -21.88
N ASP A 103 -4.63 -8.64 -22.43
CA ASP A 103 -4.91 -10.05 -22.09
C ASP A 103 -4.53 -10.43 -20.65
N ASP A 104 -3.56 -9.73 -20.04
CA ASP A 104 -3.05 -10.05 -18.71
C ASP A 104 -3.28 -8.93 -17.68
N THR A 105 -3.72 -7.76 -18.12
CA THR A 105 -3.87 -6.59 -17.26
C THR A 105 -5.30 -6.06 -17.25
N ALA A 106 -5.83 -5.88 -16.04
CA ALA A 106 -7.11 -5.24 -15.80
C ALA A 106 -6.90 -3.93 -15.01
N ARG A 107 -7.65 -2.89 -15.37
CA ARG A 107 -7.70 -1.64 -14.62
C ARG A 107 -8.87 -1.68 -13.63
N VAL A 108 -8.53 -1.41 -12.37
CA VAL A 108 -9.44 -1.17 -11.25
C VAL A 108 -9.53 0.33 -11.03
N SER A 109 -10.73 0.89 -11.13
CA SER A 109 -10.98 2.30 -10.85
C SER A 109 -11.87 2.40 -9.61
N LEU A 110 -11.40 3.12 -8.59
CA LEU A 110 -12.10 3.35 -7.33
C LEU A 110 -12.54 4.81 -7.26
N ASP A 111 -13.85 5.04 -7.15
CA ASP A 111 -14.41 6.34 -6.84
C ASP A 111 -14.39 6.57 -5.32
N TYR A 112 -13.59 7.53 -4.87
CA TYR A 112 -13.39 7.78 -3.45
C TYR A 112 -13.21 9.27 -3.16
N ALA A 113 -13.97 9.77 -2.18
CA ALA A 113 -13.91 11.16 -1.72
C ALA A 113 -14.00 12.21 -2.86
N GLY A 114 -14.84 11.94 -3.88
CA GLY A 114 -15.07 12.84 -5.00
C GLY A 114 -14.00 12.82 -6.10
N ALA A 115 -13.10 11.84 -6.08
CA ALA A 115 -12.10 11.62 -7.14
C ALA A 115 -12.02 10.13 -7.50
N THR A 116 -11.56 9.84 -8.72
CA THR A 116 -11.31 8.49 -9.19
C THR A 116 -9.82 8.17 -9.08
N TYR A 117 -9.51 6.99 -8.55
CA TYR A 117 -8.15 6.47 -8.44
C TYR A 117 -8.04 5.15 -9.19
N ASP A 118 -7.07 5.05 -10.09
CA ASP A 118 -6.87 3.87 -10.92
C ASP A 118 -5.69 3.03 -10.44
N ALA A 119 -5.83 1.71 -10.52
CA ALA A 119 -4.71 0.78 -10.46
C ALA A 119 -4.81 -0.27 -11.57
N GLU A 120 -3.67 -0.67 -12.11
CA GLU A 120 -3.53 -1.76 -13.07
C GLU A 120 -3.06 -3.01 -12.34
N PHE A 121 -3.81 -4.09 -12.49
CA PHE A 121 -3.58 -5.39 -11.89
C PHE A 121 -3.16 -6.33 -13.01
N THR A 122 -1.90 -6.77 -12.99
CA THR A 122 -1.42 -7.79 -13.94
C THR A 122 -1.59 -9.16 -13.31
N ILE A 123 -2.22 -10.07 -14.05
CA ILE A 123 -2.67 -11.40 -13.61
C ILE A 123 -2.08 -12.42 -14.57
N ASP A 124 -1.55 -13.52 -14.05
CA ASP A 124 -1.04 -14.60 -14.90
C ASP A 124 -2.15 -15.52 -15.43
N ALA A 125 -1.78 -16.42 -16.34
CA ALA A 125 -2.70 -17.39 -16.93
C ALA A 125 -3.37 -18.35 -15.92
N ALA A 126 -2.85 -18.46 -14.69
CA ALA A 126 -3.45 -19.24 -13.62
C ALA A 126 -4.40 -18.40 -12.72
N GLY A 127 -4.62 -17.12 -13.05
CA GLY A 127 -5.43 -16.20 -12.26
C GLY A 127 -4.68 -15.58 -11.07
N GLY A 128 -3.37 -15.76 -10.98
CA GLY A 128 -2.55 -15.22 -9.90
C GLY A 128 -2.11 -13.78 -10.15
N LEU A 129 -2.34 -12.89 -9.18
CA LEU A 129 -1.86 -11.50 -9.24
C LEU A 129 -0.33 -11.44 -9.23
N ARG A 130 0.25 -10.72 -10.20
CA ARG A 130 1.70 -10.56 -10.40
C ARG A 130 2.20 -9.17 -10.05
N SER A 131 1.43 -8.14 -10.36
CA SER A 131 1.75 -6.77 -9.97
C SER A 131 0.51 -5.93 -9.77
N VAL A 132 0.67 -4.85 -9.02
CA VAL A 132 -0.29 -3.76 -8.93
C VAL A 132 0.47 -2.47 -9.21
N ARG A 133 -0.06 -1.61 -10.08
CA ARG A 133 0.55 -0.32 -10.44
C ARG A 133 -0.48 0.79 -10.35
N THR A 134 -0.08 1.98 -9.89
CA THR A 134 -0.89 3.20 -9.90
C THR A 134 0.01 4.43 -10.08
N ARG A 135 -0.61 5.61 -10.14
CA ARG A 135 0.08 6.89 -10.00
C ARG A 135 -0.26 7.51 -8.65
N ARG A 136 0.73 7.57 -7.77
CA ARG A 136 0.55 8.06 -6.41
C ARG A 136 1.01 9.51 -6.28
N TRP A 137 0.17 10.34 -5.66
CA TRP A 137 0.52 11.72 -5.30
C TRP A 137 1.56 11.71 -4.17
N ALA A 138 2.76 12.25 -4.40
CA ALA A 138 3.83 12.23 -3.41
C ALA A 138 4.84 13.38 -3.64
N SER A 139 5.51 13.76 -2.55
CA SER A 139 6.71 14.61 -2.55
C SER A 139 7.92 13.71 -2.25
N LEU A 140 8.76 13.48 -3.26
CA LEU A 140 9.98 12.68 -3.11
C LEU A 140 11.19 13.59 -3.00
N ASP A 141 12.11 13.29 -2.08
CA ASP A 141 13.38 14.01 -1.89
C ASP A 141 13.21 15.54 -1.73
N GLY A 142 12.16 15.94 -1.01
CA GLY A 142 11.84 17.35 -0.74
C GLY A 142 11.33 18.15 -1.94
N GLN A 143 11.05 17.47 -3.07
CA GLN A 143 10.50 18.12 -4.26
C GLN A 143 8.98 18.36 -4.11
N PRO A 144 8.41 19.35 -4.82
CA PRO A 144 6.97 19.58 -4.81
C PRO A 144 6.17 18.32 -5.16
N TYR A 145 4.99 18.19 -4.53
CA TYR A 145 4.09 17.08 -4.76
C TYR A 145 3.71 16.96 -6.25
N ARG A 146 3.78 15.74 -6.77
CA ARG A 146 3.30 15.38 -8.12
C ARG A 146 2.86 13.91 -8.16
N LEU A 147 2.30 13.49 -9.29
CA LEU A 147 2.01 12.07 -9.52
C LEU A 147 3.31 11.34 -9.88
N HIS A 148 3.55 10.21 -9.22
CA HIS A 148 4.67 9.31 -9.46
C HIS A 148 4.16 7.91 -9.78
N GLU A 149 4.85 7.20 -10.67
CA GLU A 149 4.65 5.76 -10.84
C GLU A 149 4.93 5.06 -9.52
N PHE A 150 3.99 4.24 -9.08
CA PHE A 150 4.03 3.53 -7.81
C PHE A 150 3.44 2.14 -8.00
N GLY A 151 3.95 1.14 -7.31
CA GLY A 151 3.41 -0.19 -7.45
C GLY A 151 4.03 -1.22 -6.53
N ALA A 152 3.47 -2.42 -6.62
CA ALA A 152 3.88 -3.60 -5.89
C ALA A 152 4.18 -4.74 -6.87
N GLN A 153 5.35 -5.35 -6.71
CA GLN A 153 5.65 -6.66 -7.29
C GLN A 153 5.17 -7.73 -6.31
N ILE A 154 4.33 -8.66 -6.77
CA ILE A 154 3.92 -9.83 -6.01
C ILE A 154 4.90 -10.97 -6.32
N HIS A 155 5.58 -11.46 -5.28
CA HIS A 155 6.50 -12.59 -5.37
C HIS A 155 5.81 -13.92 -5.05
N ARG A 156 4.82 -13.87 -4.17
CA ARG A 156 4.05 -15.02 -3.73
C ARG A 156 2.66 -14.60 -3.28
N SER A 157 1.68 -15.42 -3.62
CA SER A 157 0.32 -15.36 -3.07
C SER A 157 0.12 -16.44 -2.01
N GLY A 158 -0.80 -16.18 -1.07
CA GLY A 158 -1.19 -17.11 -0.02
C GLY A 158 -2.70 -17.13 0.14
N THR A 159 -3.23 -18.23 0.65
CA THR A 159 -4.67 -18.40 0.90
C THR A 159 -4.95 -18.33 2.39
N PHE A 160 -5.84 -17.44 2.78
CA PHE A 160 -6.24 -17.16 4.16
C PHE A 160 -7.76 -17.01 4.20
N GLY A 161 -8.45 -17.74 5.08
CA GLY A 161 -9.91 -17.65 5.18
C GLY A 161 -10.67 -17.91 3.87
N GLY A 162 -10.09 -18.67 2.93
CA GLY A 162 -10.67 -18.93 1.60
C GLY A 162 -10.34 -17.87 0.52
N PHE A 163 -9.63 -16.79 0.87
CA PHE A 163 -9.21 -15.76 -0.06
C PHE A 163 -7.74 -15.92 -0.43
N THR A 164 -7.43 -15.86 -1.72
CA THR A 164 -6.05 -15.83 -2.22
C THR A 164 -5.63 -14.39 -2.44
N VAL A 165 -4.62 -13.94 -1.70
CA VAL A 165 -4.13 -12.56 -1.69
C VAL A 165 -2.61 -12.52 -1.77
N PRO A 166 -2.00 -11.37 -2.10
CA PRO A 166 -0.54 -11.23 -2.07
C PRO A 166 0.01 -11.52 -0.66
N GLN A 167 0.94 -12.46 -0.56
CA GLN A 167 1.58 -12.82 0.70
C GLN A 167 2.99 -12.26 0.82
N HIS A 168 3.73 -12.12 -0.27
CA HIS A 168 5.06 -11.52 -0.27
C HIS A 168 5.15 -10.51 -1.40
N VAL A 169 5.37 -9.25 -1.04
CA VAL A 169 5.40 -8.14 -1.99
C VAL A 169 6.58 -7.21 -1.77
N THR A 170 7.04 -6.57 -2.84
CA THR A 170 7.94 -5.42 -2.79
C THR A 170 7.25 -4.22 -3.39
N VAL A 171 7.24 -3.10 -2.67
CA VAL A 171 6.50 -1.89 -3.03
C VAL A 171 7.46 -0.70 -3.14
N GLY A 172 7.22 0.17 -4.12
CA GLY A 172 8.05 1.34 -4.32
C GLY A 172 7.57 2.30 -5.40
N TYR A 173 8.35 3.37 -5.57
CA TYR A 173 8.18 4.33 -6.65
C TYR A 173 8.99 3.93 -7.90
N GLY A 174 8.67 4.54 -9.03
CA GLY A 174 9.34 4.28 -10.32
C GLY A 174 8.97 2.92 -10.93
N PHE A 175 7.89 2.28 -10.45
CA PHE A 175 7.48 0.94 -10.84
C PHE A 175 7.29 0.80 -12.36
N GLY A 176 7.86 -0.26 -12.95
CA GLY A 176 7.84 -0.49 -14.40
C GLY A 176 8.77 0.41 -15.24
N GLY A 177 9.44 1.38 -14.61
CA GLY A 177 10.41 2.27 -15.27
C GLY A 177 11.87 1.92 -14.95
N SER A 178 12.80 2.76 -15.42
CA SER A 178 14.24 2.61 -15.19
C SER A 178 14.67 2.79 -13.74
N GLU A 179 13.83 3.40 -12.91
CA GLU A 179 14.07 3.60 -11.48
C GLU A 179 13.73 2.33 -10.65
N TRP A 180 13.02 1.36 -11.23
CA TRP A 180 12.72 0.09 -10.59
C TRP A 180 13.85 -0.94 -10.83
N PRO A 181 14.26 -1.74 -9.82
CA PRO A 181 13.72 -1.86 -8.46
C PRO A 181 14.39 -0.94 -7.43
N ALA A 182 15.26 -0.01 -7.83
CA ALA A 182 15.99 0.86 -6.91
C ALA A 182 15.06 1.77 -6.06
N GLY A 183 13.91 2.15 -6.62
CA GLY A 183 12.83 2.90 -5.96
C GLY A 183 11.99 2.09 -4.96
N ALA A 184 12.26 0.79 -4.78
CA ALA A 184 11.66 -0.01 -3.72
C ALA A 184 12.07 0.51 -2.33
N PHE A 185 11.07 0.67 -1.45
CA PHE A 185 11.30 1.13 -0.07
C PHE A 185 10.62 0.26 1.00
N ILE A 186 9.74 -0.66 0.61
CA ILE A 186 9.15 -1.60 1.56
C ILE A 186 8.99 -2.98 0.91
N GLU A 187 9.26 -4.00 1.71
CA GLU A 187 9.00 -5.40 1.41
C GLU A 187 8.14 -5.93 2.54
N ILE A 188 7.01 -6.54 2.20
CA ILE A 188 5.98 -6.97 3.15
C ILE A 188 5.78 -8.46 2.97
N VAL A 189 5.72 -9.18 4.09
CA VAL A 189 5.29 -10.56 4.20
C VAL A 189 4.06 -10.59 5.09
N LEU A 190 3.00 -11.21 4.59
CA LEU A 190 1.75 -11.43 5.30
C LEU A 190 1.87 -12.72 6.12
N ASP A 191 1.77 -12.58 7.44
CA ASP A 191 1.82 -13.68 8.40
C ASP A 191 0.45 -14.30 8.61
N ASP A 192 -0.58 -13.44 8.70
CA ASP A 192 -1.97 -13.84 8.89
C ASP A 192 -2.92 -12.81 8.28
N ALA A 193 -4.11 -13.26 7.91
CA ALA A 193 -5.18 -12.41 7.38
C ALA A 193 -6.55 -12.94 7.79
N VAL A 194 -7.32 -12.08 8.45
CA VAL A 194 -8.67 -12.38 8.91
C VAL A 194 -9.68 -11.57 8.11
N PHE A 195 -10.49 -12.31 7.35
CA PHE A 195 -11.61 -11.78 6.56
C PHE A 195 -12.88 -11.96 7.38
N THR A 196 -13.48 -10.86 7.82
CA THR A 196 -14.74 -10.81 8.59
C THR A 196 -15.81 -10.11 7.80
#